data_AF-A0AAQ0F7T2-F1
#
_entry.id   AF-A0AAQ0F7T2-F1
#
_cell.length_a   1.000
_cell.length_b   1.000
_cell.length_c   1.000
_cell.angle_alpha   90.00
_cell.angle_beta   90.00
_cell.angle_gamma   90.00
#
_symmetry.space_group_name_H-M   'P 1'
#
loop_
_entity.id
_entity.type
_entity.pdbx_description
1 polymer ?
#
loop_
_entity_poly.entity_id
_entity_poly.type
_entity_poly.pdbx_seq_one_letter_code
_entity_poly.pdbx_strand_id
1 'polypeptide(L)'
;MVHRSANAIAINELWQHYCAAFDQRSEDAQYLNWVREFDSPTEEDQTAIRSAIEQSANSPLVSVVVPVYRPNCEWLRQAVESVLTQSYPHWELCIADDGSADPDVTALLDEYRSNDARIKVVHLSTNGGISAASNSALALATGAWIALLDQDDLLAEHALFWIADAIKRLPHARLIYSDEDKIDETGARSDPYFKSDWNRDLFYSHNMICHLAAYAHPLIIEVGGFRTEFDGAQDYDLALRCIERLPATSIHHIPRILYHWRIHGGSTASDTNAKPYALAAGQRALDSHFKRGNIAAHVELDGSAYRVRYPLPSDLPLVSLLIPTRNQTELLRVCVESILSRTQYPNFEILIIDNGSDDPDTLQYLRDIASEPKIRILDDPREFNYSRLNNLGVQHARGTILGLVNNDIEVINSDWLTELVSHAVRPEVGAVGARLWYSDETIQHAGVVLGIHGIAGHVHRFLPKGSRGVRDRACLIQSYSAVTGACLFVRKALYEEVGGLNEVDLAVACNDVDFCLRLREAGYSNIWTPYAELFHHESASRGLDDAPEKIERSAREVAYMQRTWGEQLLDDPAYNPNLNLDAEDFSYAWPPRISPARTALARHHAERPVIPT
;
A
#
# COMPACT_ATOMS: atom_id res chain seq x y z
N MET A 1 19.91 -53.25 5.29
CA MET A 1 18.46 -53.01 5.49
C MET A 1 18.28 -51.51 5.67
N VAL A 2 17.85 -50.85 4.61
CA VAL A 2 17.56 -49.41 4.59
C VAL A 2 16.08 -49.27 4.95
N HIS A 3 15.77 -48.65 6.09
CA HIS A 3 14.40 -48.22 6.37
C HIS A 3 14.30 -46.71 6.15
N ARG A 4 13.49 -46.36 5.16
CA ARG A 4 12.99 -45.01 4.88
C ARG A 4 12.11 -44.55 6.04
N SER A 5 12.36 -43.36 6.58
CA SER A 5 11.37 -42.59 7.34
C SER A 5 10.82 -41.50 6.42
N ALA A 6 9.59 -41.68 5.96
CA ALA A 6 8.84 -40.66 5.24
C ALA A 6 8.22 -39.68 6.25
N ASN A 7 8.30 -38.38 5.93
CA ASN A 7 7.59 -37.31 6.62
C ASN A 7 6.08 -37.59 6.61
N ALA A 8 5.50 -37.80 7.79
CA ALA A 8 4.05 -37.80 7.96
C ALA A 8 3.63 -36.35 8.27
N ILE A 9 3.13 -35.65 7.25
CA ILE A 9 2.43 -34.37 7.41
C ILE A 9 1.15 -34.65 8.21
N ALA A 10 0.85 -33.84 9.23
CA ALA A 10 -0.31 -34.07 10.09
C ALA A 10 -1.61 -33.90 9.27
N ILE A 11 -2.65 -34.70 9.55
CA ILE A 11 -3.93 -34.65 8.82
C ILE A 11 -4.55 -33.23 8.83
N ASN A 12 -4.33 -32.45 9.88
CA ASN A 12 -4.76 -31.05 9.95
C ASN A 12 -4.01 -30.14 8.96
N GLU A 13 -2.71 -30.34 8.77
CA GLU A 13 -1.92 -29.60 7.77
C GLU A 13 -2.35 -29.99 6.34
N LEU A 14 -2.63 -31.27 6.10
CA LEU A 14 -3.18 -31.74 4.82
C LEU A 14 -4.58 -31.16 4.54
N TRP A 15 -5.43 -31.07 5.56
CA TRP A 15 -6.76 -30.46 5.44
C TRP A 15 -6.67 -28.95 5.17
N GLN A 16 -5.79 -28.23 5.88
CA GLN A 16 -5.54 -26.80 5.63
C GLN A 16 -4.99 -26.57 4.22
N HIS A 17 -4.03 -27.38 3.76
CA HIS A 17 -3.54 -27.31 2.39
C HIS A 17 -4.63 -27.64 1.35
N TYR A 18 -5.51 -28.60 1.65
CA TYR A 18 -6.62 -28.95 0.76
C TYR A 18 -7.66 -27.84 0.65
N CYS A 19 -8.07 -27.23 1.77
CA CYS A 19 -8.97 -26.07 1.79
C CYS A 19 -8.35 -24.88 1.05
N ALA A 20 -7.09 -24.53 1.37
CA ALA A 20 -6.38 -23.45 0.70
C ALA A 20 -6.27 -23.67 -0.83
N ALA A 21 -6.02 -24.91 -1.27
CA ALA A 21 -5.97 -25.23 -2.69
C ALA A 21 -7.35 -25.18 -3.39
N PHE A 22 -8.44 -25.42 -2.66
CA PHE A 22 -9.80 -25.30 -3.19
C PHE A 22 -10.23 -23.83 -3.28
N ASP A 23 -9.94 -23.05 -2.25
CA ASP A 23 -10.20 -21.60 -2.20
C ASP A 23 -9.40 -20.87 -3.28
N GLN A 24 -8.10 -21.19 -3.44
CA GLN A 24 -7.26 -20.63 -4.50
C GLN A 24 -7.77 -20.96 -5.90
N ARG A 25 -8.24 -22.18 -6.15
CA ARG A 25 -8.87 -22.53 -7.45
C ARG A 25 -10.16 -21.77 -7.71
N SER A 26 -10.91 -21.43 -6.67
CA SER A 26 -12.11 -20.60 -6.77
C SER A 26 -11.76 -19.14 -7.06
N GLU A 27 -10.73 -18.60 -6.40
CA GLU A 27 -10.21 -17.25 -6.64
C GLU A 27 -9.62 -17.10 -8.05
N ASP A 28 -8.84 -18.08 -8.52
CA ASP A 28 -8.28 -18.10 -9.88
C ASP A 28 -9.41 -18.13 -10.93
N ALA A 29 -10.45 -18.94 -10.70
CA ALA A 29 -11.61 -18.97 -11.59
C ALA A 29 -12.37 -17.63 -11.60
N GLN A 30 -12.54 -16.99 -10.44
CA GLN A 30 -13.15 -15.67 -10.32
C GLN A 30 -12.32 -14.60 -11.04
N TYR A 31 -11.00 -14.64 -10.89
CA TYR A 31 -10.09 -13.72 -11.54
C TYR A 31 -10.09 -13.89 -13.06
N LEU A 32 -10.06 -15.12 -13.57
CA LEU A 32 -10.16 -15.38 -15.01
C LEU A 32 -11.50 -14.90 -15.61
N ASN A 33 -12.59 -14.94 -14.84
CA ASN A 33 -13.85 -14.33 -15.27
C ASN A 33 -13.73 -12.80 -15.32
N TRP A 34 -13.13 -12.20 -14.30
CA TRP A 34 -12.88 -10.76 -14.23
C TRP A 34 -12.02 -10.28 -15.42
N VAL A 35 -10.94 -11.01 -15.73
CA VAL A 35 -10.06 -10.73 -16.88
C VAL A 35 -10.83 -10.77 -18.20
N ARG A 36 -11.69 -11.78 -18.39
CA ARG A 36 -12.49 -11.92 -19.61
C ARG A 36 -13.49 -10.79 -19.80
N GLU A 37 -14.06 -10.28 -18.71
CA GLU A 37 -15.09 -9.23 -18.80
C GLU A 37 -14.51 -7.81 -18.84
N PHE A 38 -13.40 -7.53 -18.15
CA PHE A 38 -12.97 -6.15 -17.89
C PHE A 38 -11.54 -5.81 -18.34
N ASP A 39 -10.64 -6.78 -18.44
CA ASP A 39 -9.22 -6.51 -18.72
C ASP A 39 -8.81 -6.88 -20.16
N SER A 40 -9.60 -7.73 -20.83
CA SER A 40 -9.39 -8.10 -22.23
C SER A 40 -9.95 -7.01 -23.16
N PRO A 41 -9.12 -6.32 -23.98
CA PRO A 41 -9.60 -5.25 -24.86
C PRO A 41 -10.60 -5.76 -25.89
N THR A 42 -11.74 -5.08 -26.00
CA THR A 42 -12.69 -5.33 -27.08
C THR A 42 -12.22 -4.71 -28.39
N GLU A 43 -12.83 -5.10 -29.52
CA GLU A 43 -12.57 -4.45 -30.82
C GLU A 43 -12.85 -2.93 -30.79
N GLU A 44 -13.84 -2.51 -29.99
CA GLU A 44 -14.15 -1.10 -29.77
C GLU A 44 -13.03 -0.38 -29.01
N ASP A 45 -12.50 -1.01 -27.95
CA ASP A 45 -11.38 -0.46 -27.18
C ASP A 45 -10.12 -0.34 -28.05
N GLN A 46 -9.81 -1.36 -28.84
CA GLN A 46 -8.70 -1.32 -29.80
C GLN A 46 -8.87 -0.22 -30.85
N THR A 47 -10.09 -0.01 -31.34
CA THR A 47 -10.40 1.06 -32.30
C THR A 47 -10.24 2.43 -31.67
N ALA A 48 -10.70 2.61 -30.42
CA ALA A 48 -10.52 3.85 -29.67
C ALA A 48 -9.04 4.16 -29.43
N ILE A 49 -8.24 3.14 -29.04
CA ILE A 49 -6.79 3.26 -28.85
C ILE A 49 -6.11 3.68 -30.16
N ARG A 50 -6.39 3.01 -31.29
CA ARG A 50 -5.83 3.37 -32.59
C ARG A 50 -6.16 4.81 -32.97
N SER A 51 -7.42 5.20 -32.81
CA SER A 51 -7.85 6.58 -33.12
C SER A 51 -7.17 7.61 -32.23
N ALA A 52 -7.01 7.32 -30.94
CA ALA A 52 -6.30 8.20 -30.01
C ALA A 52 -4.82 8.36 -30.39
N ILE A 53 -4.16 7.29 -30.84
CA ILE A 53 -2.77 7.33 -31.32
C ILE A 53 -2.65 8.19 -32.59
N GLU A 54 -3.51 7.96 -33.59
CA GLU A 54 -3.51 8.68 -34.87
C GLU A 54 -3.76 10.19 -34.68
N GLN A 55 -4.63 10.55 -33.73
CA GLN A 55 -4.94 11.95 -33.42
C GLN A 55 -3.88 12.62 -32.54
N SER A 56 -2.90 11.88 -32.03
CA SER A 56 -1.94 12.41 -31.09
C SER A 56 -0.69 12.95 -31.77
N ALA A 57 -0.50 14.27 -31.71
CA ALA A 57 0.79 14.88 -32.02
C ALA A 57 1.80 14.59 -30.90
N ASN A 58 3.08 14.39 -31.25
CA ASN A 58 4.20 14.20 -30.32
C ASN A 58 4.05 12.97 -29.40
N SER A 59 3.92 11.79 -29.99
CA SER A 59 3.93 10.52 -29.27
C SER A 59 5.31 10.21 -28.66
N PRO A 60 5.43 10.02 -27.33
CA PRO A 60 6.71 9.74 -26.70
C PRO A 60 7.25 8.37 -27.13
N LEU A 61 8.53 8.31 -27.50
CA LEU A 61 9.22 7.05 -27.73
C LEU A 61 9.53 6.40 -26.37
N VAL A 62 9.07 5.16 -26.18
CA VAL A 62 9.38 4.34 -25.00
C VAL A 62 10.41 3.27 -25.38
N SER A 63 11.58 3.30 -24.73
CA SER A 63 12.59 2.24 -24.87
C SER A 63 12.34 1.16 -23.83
N VAL A 64 12.02 -0.05 -24.27
CA VAL A 64 11.87 -1.22 -23.41
C VAL A 64 13.25 -1.87 -23.22
N VAL A 65 13.73 -1.96 -21.99
CA VAL A 65 15.05 -2.51 -21.63
C VAL A 65 14.89 -3.94 -21.14
N VAL A 66 15.60 -4.88 -21.78
CA VAL A 66 15.53 -6.32 -21.49
C VAL A 66 16.94 -6.89 -21.30
N PRO A 67 17.38 -7.18 -20.06
CA PRO A 67 18.58 -7.98 -19.83
C PRO A 67 18.28 -9.47 -20.13
N VAL A 68 19.18 -10.14 -20.84
CA VAL A 68 19.02 -11.55 -21.23
C VAL A 68 20.21 -12.36 -20.73
N TYR A 69 19.96 -13.48 -20.06
CA TYR A 69 20.99 -14.46 -19.72
C TYR A 69 20.42 -15.88 -19.68
N ARG A 70 20.91 -16.72 -20.61
CA ARG A 70 20.52 -18.13 -20.78
C ARG A 70 19.01 -18.37 -20.65
N PRO A 71 18.17 -17.62 -21.40
CA PRO A 71 16.73 -17.77 -21.33
C PRO A 71 16.29 -19.12 -21.89
N ASN A 72 15.05 -19.50 -21.57
CA ASN A 72 14.30 -20.39 -22.45
C ASN A 72 13.96 -19.63 -23.74
N CYS A 73 14.42 -20.11 -24.89
CA CYS A 73 14.19 -19.45 -26.19
C CYS A 73 12.71 -19.22 -26.51
N GLU A 74 11.81 -20.09 -26.07
CA GLU A 74 10.36 -19.91 -26.30
C GLU A 74 9.80 -18.79 -25.45
N TRP A 75 10.23 -18.66 -24.19
CA TRP A 75 9.77 -17.55 -23.34
C TRP A 75 10.36 -16.23 -23.79
N LEU A 76 11.64 -16.20 -24.19
CA LEU A 76 12.26 -15.02 -24.80
C LEU A 76 11.52 -14.61 -26.08
N ARG A 77 11.13 -15.58 -26.91
CA ARG A 77 10.32 -15.34 -28.10
C ARG A 77 9.00 -14.65 -27.72
N GLN A 78 8.28 -15.19 -26.75
CA GLN A 78 7.00 -14.61 -26.30
C GLN A 78 7.18 -13.22 -25.68
N ALA A 79 8.25 -12.98 -24.91
CA ALA A 79 8.57 -11.67 -24.36
C ALA A 79 8.80 -10.63 -25.47
N VAL A 80 9.63 -10.94 -26.47
CA VAL A 80 9.87 -10.08 -27.64
C VAL A 80 8.58 -9.86 -28.44
N GLU A 81 7.79 -10.91 -28.66
CA GLU A 81 6.52 -10.79 -29.38
C GLU A 81 5.49 -9.95 -28.64
N SER A 82 5.44 -9.99 -27.30
CA SER A 82 4.55 -9.14 -26.50
C SER A 82 4.83 -7.64 -26.69
N VAL A 83 6.08 -7.27 -27.01
CA VAL A 83 6.46 -5.90 -27.36
C VAL A 83 6.13 -5.60 -28.84
N LEU A 84 6.39 -6.55 -29.74
CA LEU A 84 6.11 -6.39 -31.17
C LEU A 84 4.64 -6.12 -31.48
N THR A 85 3.74 -6.77 -30.74
CA THR A 85 2.28 -6.69 -30.94
C THR A 85 1.62 -5.54 -30.18
N GLN A 86 2.40 -4.69 -29.50
CA GLN A 86 1.85 -3.53 -28.78
C GLN A 86 1.02 -2.64 -29.71
N SER A 87 -0.17 -2.29 -29.24
CA SER A 87 -1.08 -1.36 -29.92
C SER A 87 -0.48 0.03 -30.12
N TYR A 88 0.46 0.44 -29.26
CA TYR A 88 1.23 1.66 -29.39
C TYR A 88 2.46 1.44 -30.28
N PRO A 89 2.68 2.18 -31.37
CA PRO A 89 3.75 1.87 -32.32
C PRO A 89 5.10 2.53 -32.01
N HIS A 90 5.14 3.53 -31.11
CA HIS A 90 6.34 4.33 -30.83
C HIS A 90 7.16 3.75 -29.69
N TRP A 91 7.76 2.60 -29.95
CA TRP A 91 8.66 1.93 -29.03
C TRP A 91 9.94 1.49 -29.73
N GLU A 92 10.94 1.18 -28.93
CA GLU A 92 12.12 0.42 -29.33
C GLU A 92 12.43 -0.61 -28.24
N LEU A 93 12.97 -1.76 -28.65
CA LEU A 93 13.30 -2.86 -27.75
C LEU A 93 14.82 -2.98 -27.67
N CYS A 94 15.37 -2.69 -26.50
CA CYS A 94 16.80 -2.66 -26.24
C CYS A 94 17.19 -3.89 -25.43
N ILE A 95 17.89 -4.83 -26.06
CA ILE A 95 18.23 -6.14 -25.49
C ILE A 95 19.74 -6.21 -25.28
N ALA A 96 20.16 -6.68 -24.10
CA ALA A 96 21.55 -7.04 -23.83
C ALA A 96 21.64 -8.51 -23.45
N ASP A 97 22.23 -9.32 -24.32
CA ASP A 97 22.60 -10.71 -24.01
C ASP A 97 23.88 -10.71 -23.18
N ASP A 98 23.76 -11.02 -21.90
CA ASP A 98 24.80 -11.02 -20.87
C ASP A 98 25.73 -12.24 -20.96
N GLY A 99 26.19 -12.53 -22.18
CA GLY A 99 27.09 -13.65 -22.44
C GLY A 99 26.45 -15.01 -22.18
N SER A 100 25.23 -15.24 -22.69
CA SER A 100 24.53 -16.53 -22.58
C SER A 100 25.38 -17.70 -23.09
N ALA A 101 26.24 -17.44 -24.08
CA ALA A 101 27.07 -18.41 -24.79
C ALA A 101 26.26 -19.54 -25.44
N ASP A 102 25.04 -19.19 -25.89
CA ASP A 102 24.09 -20.09 -26.55
C ASP A 102 23.87 -19.63 -28.00
N PRO A 103 24.25 -20.44 -29.01
CA PRO A 103 24.03 -20.12 -30.41
C PRO A 103 22.56 -19.92 -30.79
N ASP A 104 21.63 -20.63 -30.13
CA ASP A 104 20.21 -20.55 -30.45
C ASP A 104 19.63 -19.21 -29.96
N VAL A 105 20.03 -18.76 -28.77
CA VAL A 105 19.68 -17.43 -28.23
C VAL A 105 20.26 -16.33 -29.12
N THR A 106 21.52 -16.48 -29.55
CA THR A 106 22.17 -15.51 -30.45
C THR A 106 21.43 -15.42 -31.78
N ALA A 107 21.14 -16.58 -32.39
CA ALA A 107 20.42 -16.64 -33.66
C ALA A 107 19.01 -16.05 -33.56
N LEU A 108 18.29 -16.32 -32.47
CA LEU A 108 16.96 -15.78 -32.20
C LEU A 108 16.97 -14.25 -32.13
N LEU A 109 17.89 -13.67 -31.35
CA LEU A 109 17.98 -12.22 -31.18
C LEU A 109 18.42 -11.53 -32.47
N ASP A 110 19.36 -12.12 -33.22
CA ASP A 110 19.80 -11.61 -34.51
C ASP A 110 18.69 -11.67 -35.57
N GLU A 111 17.87 -12.71 -35.58
CA GLU A 111 16.69 -12.81 -36.43
C GLU A 111 15.74 -11.64 -36.17
N TYR A 112 15.33 -11.42 -34.92
CA TYR A 112 14.42 -10.32 -34.57
C TYR A 112 15.00 -8.94 -34.91
N ARG A 113 16.29 -8.71 -34.60
CA ARG A 113 17.01 -7.47 -34.95
C ARG A 113 17.02 -7.23 -36.46
N SER A 114 17.15 -8.28 -37.26
CA SER A 114 17.17 -8.17 -38.73
C SER A 114 15.79 -7.88 -39.33
N ASN A 115 14.73 -8.34 -38.66
CA ASN A 115 13.34 -8.23 -39.14
C ASN A 115 12.67 -6.91 -38.74
N ASP A 116 13.05 -6.30 -37.61
CA ASP A 116 12.49 -5.02 -37.16
C ASP A 116 13.60 -4.09 -36.63
N ALA A 117 13.78 -2.94 -37.30
CA ALA A 117 14.82 -1.96 -36.96
C ALA A 117 14.61 -1.28 -35.59
N ARG A 118 13.43 -1.42 -34.97
CA ARG A 118 13.15 -0.96 -33.60
C ARG A 118 13.77 -1.87 -32.55
N ILE A 119 14.17 -3.09 -32.90
CA ILE A 119 14.84 -4.04 -32.01
C ILE A 119 16.35 -3.84 -32.11
N LYS A 120 16.98 -3.49 -30.99
CA LYS A 120 18.40 -3.26 -30.84
C LYS A 120 18.97 -4.32 -29.90
N VAL A 121 20.05 -4.98 -30.32
CA VAL A 121 20.69 -6.06 -29.54
C VAL A 121 22.17 -5.77 -29.38
N VAL A 122 22.68 -5.97 -28.18
CA VAL A 122 24.12 -6.08 -27.90
C VAL A 122 24.42 -7.45 -27.28
N HIS A 123 25.44 -8.14 -27.80
CA HIS A 123 25.94 -9.39 -27.22
C HIS A 123 27.21 -9.09 -26.42
N LEU A 124 27.15 -9.35 -25.11
CA LEU A 124 28.29 -9.23 -24.21
C LEU A 124 29.12 -10.53 -24.24
N SER A 125 30.44 -10.40 -24.18
CA SER A 125 31.35 -11.55 -24.21
C SER A 125 31.42 -12.32 -22.88
N THR A 126 30.98 -11.71 -21.79
CA THR A 126 31.09 -12.21 -20.42
C THR A 126 29.85 -11.80 -19.64
N ASN A 127 29.34 -12.70 -18.80
CA ASN A 127 28.28 -12.37 -17.85
C ASN A 127 28.80 -11.37 -16.81
N GLY A 128 28.19 -10.19 -16.80
CA GLY A 128 28.47 -9.11 -15.85
C GLY A 128 27.42 -8.97 -14.74
N GLY A 129 26.36 -9.78 -14.78
CA GLY A 129 25.23 -9.70 -13.86
C GLY A 129 24.10 -8.82 -14.40
N ILE A 130 22.92 -8.98 -13.81
CA ILE A 130 21.67 -8.36 -14.30
C ILE A 130 21.79 -6.83 -14.39
N SER A 131 22.40 -6.16 -13.41
CA SER A 131 22.60 -4.70 -13.49
C SER A 131 23.51 -4.28 -14.65
N ALA A 132 24.58 -5.03 -14.93
CA ALA A 132 25.49 -4.73 -16.02
C ALA A 132 24.83 -4.94 -17.39
N ALA A 133 24.04 -6.01 -17.52
CA ALA A 133 23.21 -6.28 -18.68
C ALA A 133 22.17 -5.17 -18.90
N SER A 134 21.40 -4.82 -17.86
CA SER A 134 20.41 -3.73 -17.91
C SER A 134 21.03 -2.39 -18.30
N ASN A 135 22.23 -2.06 -17.80
CA ASN A 135 22.96 -0.86 -18.20
C ASN A 135 23.43 -0.91 -19.68
N SER A 136 23.83 -2.08 -20.17
CA SER A 136 24.23 -2.27 -21.56
C SER A 136 23.05 -2.11 -22.51
N ALA A 137 21.87 -2.64 -22.12
CA ALA A 137 20.62 -2.44 -22.84
C ALA A 137 20.16 -0.97 -22.76
N LEU A 138 20.23 -0.34 -21.58
CA LEU A 138 19.94 1.08 -21.40
C LEU A 138 20.81 1.98 -22.29
N ALA A 139 22.08 1.62 -22.55
CA ALA A 139 22.95 2.39 -23.43
C ALA A 139 22.51 2.38 -24.91
N LEU A 140 21.66 1.43 -25.33
CA LEU A 140 21.04 1.40 -26.65
C LEU A 140 19.80 2.31 -26.74
N ALA A 141 19.24 2.71 -25.60
CA ALA A 141 18.00 3.44 -25.52
C ALA A 141 18.14 4.89 -26.01
N THR A 142 17.15 5.33 -26.78
CA THR A 142 17.02 6.68 -27.35
C THR A 142 15.65 7.31 -27.08
N GLY A 143 14.72 6.53 -26.51
CA GLY A 143 13.42 7.00 -26.07
C GLY A 143 13.51 8.02 -24.95
N ALA A 144 12.47 8.84 -24.84
CA ALA A 144 12.33 9.80 -23.74
C ALA A 144 12.01 9.11 -22.42
N TRP A 145 11.52 7.87 -22.49
CA TRP A 145 11.12 7.04 -21.36
C TRP A 145 11.72 5.64 -21.48
N ILE A 146 12.08 5.05 -20.35
CA ILE A 146 12.62 3.71 -20.24
C ILE A 146 11.60 2.84 -19.49
N ALA A 147 11.16 1.76 -20.11
CA ALA A 147 10.33 0.74 -19.48
C ALA A 147 11.15 -0.53 -19.24
N LEU A 148 10.86 -1.24 -18.16
CA LEU A 148 11.57 -2.46 -17.79
C LEU A 148 10.73 -3.71 -18.09
N LEU A 149 11.37 -4.74 -18.65
CA LEU A 149 10.75 -6.03 -18.96
C LEU A 149 11.79 -7.14 -18.75
N ASP A 150 11.41 -8.21 -18.06
CA ASP A 150 12.24 -9.40 -17.93
C ASP A 150 12.12 -10.32 -19.14
N GLN A 151 13.19 -11.08 -19.41
CA GLN A 151 13.35 -11.91 -20.62
C GLN A 151 12.30 -13.02 -20.79
N ASP A 152 11.52 -13.34 -19.76
CA ASP A 152 10.55 -14.41 -19.69
C ASP A 152 9.12 -13.94 -19.43
N ASP A 153 8.92 -12.64 -19.19
CA ASP A 153 7.62 -12.06 -18.86
C ASP A 153 6.93 -11.43 -20.09
N LEU A 154 5.65 -11.06 -19.93
CA LEU A 154 4.85 -10.50 -21.02
C LEU A 154 4.28 -9.13 -20.66
N LEU A 155 4.21 -8.25 -21.64
CA LEU A 155 3.41 -7.03 -21.57
C LEU A 155 1.97 -7.30 -22.04
N ALA A 156 1.00 -6.68 -21.39
CA ALA A 156 -0.36 -6.61 -21.94
C ALA A 156 -0.36 -5.85 -23.28
N GLU A 157 -1.21 -6.22 -24.25
CA GLU A 157 -1.22 -5.67 -25.63
C GLU A 157 -1.32 -4.13 -25.75
N HIS A 158 -1.77 -3.49 -24.68
CA HIS A 158 -1.99 -2.04 -24.59
C HIS A 158 -1.16 -1.37 -23.48
N ALA A 159 -0.16 -2.07 -22.95
CA ALA A 159 0.71 -1.58 -21.89
C ALA A 159 1.41 -0.27 -22.26
N LEU A 160 2.11 -0.25 -23.40
CA LEU A 160 2.86 0.94 -23.83
C LEU A 160 1.94 2.10 -24.23
N PHE A 161 0.70 1.81 -24.63
CA PHE A 161 -0.30 2.84 -24.90
C PHE A 161 -0.67 3.59 -23.60
N TRP A 162 -0.99 2.89 -22.52
CA TRP A 162 -1.34 3.56 -21.26
C TRP A 162 -0.19 4.31 -20.63
N ILE A 163 1.05 3.81 -20.80
CA ILE A 163 2.24 4.56 -20.40
C ILE A 163 2.32 5.86 -21.20
N ALA A 164 2.20 5.81 -22.53
CA ALA A 164 2.23 6.99 -23.39
C ALA A 164 1.08 7.97 -23.10
N ASP A 165 -0.11 7.47 -22.81
CA ASP A 165 -1.27 8.26 -22.42
C ASP A 165 -1.05 8.95 -21.06
N ALA A 166 -0.56 8.23 -20.06
CA ALA A 166 -0.22 8.79 -18.75
C ALA A 166 0.84 9.90 -18.87
N ILE A 167 1.89 9.70 -19.66
CA ILE A 167 2.92 10.73 -19.93
C ILE A 167 2.29 12.00 -20.52
N LYS A 168 1.33 11.86 -21.43
CA LYS A 168 0.66 13.00 -22.07
C LYS A 168 -0.27 13.73 -21.12
N ARG A 169 -1.03 13.00 -20.29
CA ARG A 169 -1.96 13.58 -19.32
C ARG A 169 -1.23 14.22 -18.14
N LEU A 170 -0.06 13.70 -17.78
CA LEU A 170 0.68 14.06 -16.60
C LEU A 170 2.09 14.52 -17.01
N PRO A 171 2.25 15.73 -17.56
CA PRO A 171 3.56 16.22 -18.03
C PRO A 171 4.60 16.38 -16.90
N HIS A 172 4.17 16.34 -15.65
CA HIS A 172 5.04 16.35 -14.46
C HIS A 172 5.49 14.96 -14.01
N ALA A 173 4.92 13.89 -14.59
CA ALA A 173 5.31 12.52 -14.31
C ALA A 173 6.78 12.30 -14.68
N ARG A 174 7.52 11.61 -13.81
CA ARG A 174 8.88 11.13 -14.10
C ARG A 174 9.08 9.65 -13.74
N LEU A 175 8.15 9.06 -12.99
CA LEU A 175 8.08 7.65 -12.69
C LEU A 175 6.62 7.20 -12.82
N ILE A 176 6.39 6.13 -13.55
CA ILE A 176 5.08 5.51 -13.74
C ILE A 176 5.20 4.02 -13.43
N TYR A 177 4.23 3.45 -12.74
CA TYR A 177 4.14 2.00 -12.51
C TYR A 177 2.71 1.51 -12.70
N SER A 178 2.54 0.21 -12.93
CA SER A 178 1.22 -0.40 -13.15
C SER A 178 0.90 -1.54 -12.18
N ASP A 179 -0.36 -1.97 -12.21
CA ASP A 179 -0.71 -3.28 -11.66
C ASP A 179 -0.08 -4.40 -12.50
N GLU A 180 -0.01 -5.58 -11.89
CA GLU A 180 0.54 -6.80 -12.50
C GLU A 180 -0.26 -8.01 -12.03
N ASP A 181 -0.14 -9.11 -12.75
CA ASP A 181 -0.55 -10.42 -12.28
C ASP A 181 0.48 -11.46 -12.69
N LYS A 182 0.15 -12.73 -12.49
CA LYS A 182 0.98 -13.84 -12.90
C LYS A 182 0.38 -14.57 -14.08
N ILE A 183 1.26 -15.20 -14.88
CA ILE A 183 0.88 -16.06 -15.99
C ILE A 183 1.63 -17.38 -15.94
N ASP A 184 0.93 -18.49 -16.14
CA ASP A 184 1.54 -19.82 -16.16
C ASP A 184 2.03 -20.23 -17.56
N GLU A 185 2.60 -21.43 -17.67
CA GLU A 185 3.10 -22.00 -18.92
C GLU A 185 1.99 -22.25 -19.97
N THR A 186 0.71 -22.26 -19.57
CA THR A 186 -0.44 -22.43 -20.46
C THR A 186 -1.05 -21.10 -20.92
N GLY A 187 -0.57 -19.99 -20.36
CA GLY A 187 -1.12 -18.65 -20.59
C GLY A 187 -2.28 -18.29 -19.66
N ALA A 188 -2.57 -19.10 -18.63
CA ALA A 188 -3.60 -18.78 -17.66
C ALA A 188 -3.09 -17.75 -16.65
N ARG A 189 -3.91 -16.72 -16.40
CA ARG A 189 -3.59 -15.60 -15.49
C ARG A 189 -4.11 -15.84 -14.08
N SER A 190 -3.35 -15.43 -13.06
CA SER A 190 -3.67 -15.63 -11.63
C SER A 190 -2.95 -14.62 -10.71
N ASP A 191 -3.30 -14.61 -9.42
CA ASP A 191 -2.64 -13.81 -8.36
C ASP A 191 -2.41 -12.33 -8.75
N PRO A 192 -3.49 -11.55 -9.02
CA PRO A 192 -3.36 -10.14 -9.33
C PRO A 192 -2.82 -9.36 -8.14
N TYR A 193 -1.90 -8.44 -8.40
CA TYR A 193 -1.54 -7.39 -7.48
C TYR A 193 -2.12 -6.05 -7.94
N PHE A 194 -3.34 -5.78 -7.46
CA PHE A 194 -3.98 -4.47 -7.51
C PHE A 194 -3.35 -3.52 -6.49
N LYS A 195 -2.39 -2.72 -6.95
CA LYS A 195 -1.56 -1.82 -6.16
C LYS A 195 -2.33 -0.59 -5.74
N SER A 196 -1.92 0.01 -4.62
CA SER A 196 -2.34 1.37 -4.30
C SER A 196 -1.63 2.37 -5.20
N ASP A 197 -2.10 3.61 -5.19
CA ASP A 197 -1.28 4.75 -5.60
C ASP A 197 -0.05 4.88 -4.68
N TRP A 198 0.81 5.86 -4.99
CA TRP A 198 2.11 6.00 -4.35
C TRP A 198 1.99 6.00 -2.84
N ASN A 199 2.50 4.93 -2.22
CA ASN A 199 2.46 4.70 -0.79
C ASN A 199 3.88 4.43 -0.31
N ARG A 200 4.56 5.49 0.12
CA ARG A 200 5.98 5.42 0.49
C ARG A 200 6.25 4.40 1.59
N ASP A 201 5.42 4.38 2.63
CA ASP A 201 5.63 3.48 3.76
C ASP A 201 5.37 2.01 3.39
N LEU A 202 4.41 1.75 2.48
CA LEU A 202 4.24 0.43 1.88
C LEU A 202 5.44 0.06 0.99
N PHE A 203 5.90 0.99 0.14
CA PHE A 203 7.06 0.82 -0.71
C PHE A 203 8.33 0.50 0.09
N TYR A 204 8.52 1.09 1.27
CA TYR A 204 9.62 0.72 2.15
C TYR A 204 9.46 -0.65 2.80
N SER A 205 8.23 -1.10 3.00
CA SER A 205 7.94 -2.43 3.55
C SER A 205 8.11 -3.54 2.50
N HIS A 206 7.91 -3.24 1.21
CA HIS A 206 8.23 -4.13 0.10
C HIS A 206 8.25 -3.37 -1.24
N ASN A 207 8.97 -3.89 -2.24
CA ASN A 207 9.01 -3.23 -3.55
C ASN A 207 7.63 -3.32 -4.26
N MET A 208 6.85 -2.24 -4.20
CA MET A 208 5.61 -2.10 -4.97
C MET A 208 5.84 -1.52 -6.39
N ILE A 209 7.03 -0.97 -6.68
CA ILE A 209 7.42 -0.49 -8.01
C ILE A 209 8.24 -1.60 -8.68
N CYS A 210 7.52 -2.60 -9.17
CA CYS A 210 8.02 -3.69 -9.99
C CYS A 210 7.73 -3.41 -11.47
N HIS A 211 7.99 -4.40 -12.33
CA HIS A 211 7.64 -4.31 -13.73
C HIS A 211 6.11 -4.37 -13.90
N LEU A 212 5.46 -3.57 -14.73
CA LEU A 212 5.99 -2.58 -15.66
C LEU A 212 6.18 -1.22 -14.98
N ALA A 213 7.43 -0.87 -14.67
CA ALA A 213 7.82 0.48 -14.29
C ALA A 213 8.41 1.21 -15.50
N ALA A 214 8.00 2.46 -15.69
CA ALA A 214 8.53 3.36 -16.70
C ALA A 214 9.10 4.64 -16.04
N TYR A 215 10.32 4.99 -16.42
CA TYR A 215 11.05 6.14 -15.86
C TYR A 215 11.36 7.12 -16.98
N ALA A 216 11.29 8.41 -16.68
CA ALA A 216 11.84 9.43 -17.57
C ALA A 216 13.33 9.12 -17.79
N HIS A 217 13.77 9.00 -19.04
CA HIS A 217 15.14 8.61 -19.36
C HIS A 217 16.19 9.51 -18.68
N PRO A 218 16.02 10.86 -18.63
CA PRO A 218 16.94 11.73 -17.89
C PRO A 218 17.05 11.41 -16.39
N LEU A 219 15.99 10.88 -15.76
CA LEU A 219 16.01 10.49 -14.35
C LEU A 219 16.95 9.31 -14.11
N ILE A 220 16.88 8.26 -14.93
CA ILE A 220 17.76 7.09 -14.79
C ILE A 220 19.23 7.50 -14.96
N ILE A 221 19.52 8.38 -15.93
CA ILE A 221 20.87 8.92 -16.14
C ILE A 221 21.33 9.73 -14.93
N GLU A 222 20.46 10.59 -14.39
CA GLU A 222 20.75 11.41 -13.21
C GLU A 222 21.14 10.57 -11.99
N VAL A 223 20.47 9.43 -11.79
CA VAL A 223 20.75 8.53 -10.65
C VAL A 223 21.85 7.50 -10.92
N GLY A 224 22.39 7.46 -12.13
CA GLY A 224 23.55 6.63 -12.51
C GLY A 224 23.22 5.19 -12.92
N GLY A 225 22.02 4.91 -13.43
CA GLY A 225 21.66 3.59 -13.94
C GLY A 225 21.52 2.50 -12.86
N PHE A 226 21.72 1.24 -13.23
CA PHE A 226 21.66 0.06 -12.35
C PHE A 226 23.00 -0.19 -11.66
N ARG A 227 22.98 -0.75 -10.45
CA ARG A 227 24.17 -0.91 -9.60
C ARG A 227 24.38 -2.38 -9.23
N THR A 228 25.50 -2.95 -9.66
CA THR A 228 25.81 -4.38 -9.55
C THR A 228 25.88 -4.90 -8.11
N GLU A 229 26.18 -4.04 -7.12
CA GLU A 229 26.19 -4.43 -5.71
C GLU A 229 24.79 -4.75 -5.13
N PHE A 230 23.73 -4.45 -5.88
CA PHE A 230 22.33 -4.74 -5.57
C PHE A 230 21.69 -5.76 -6.53
N ASP A 231 22.46 -6.53 -7.29
CA ASP A 231 21.93 -7.64 -8.10
C ASP A 231 21.03 -8.55 -7.23
N GLY A 232 19.80 -8.79 -7.71
CA GLY A 232 18.71 -9.44 -6.99
C GLY A 232 17.64 -8.48 -6.45
N ALA A 233 17.94 -7.19 -6.35
CA ALA A 233 17.01 -6.11 -5.98
C ALA A 233 17.38 -4.79 -6.70
N GLN A 234 17.95 -4.91 -7.89
CA GLN A 234 18.49 -3.79 -8.68
C GLN A 234 17.41 -2.80 -9.12
N ASP A 235 16.20 -3.31 -9.37
CA ASP A 235 14.98 -2.55 -9.65
C ASP A 235 14.55 -1.73 -8.44
N TYR A 236 14.55 -2.34 -7.25
CA TYR A 236 14.19 -1.67 -6.01
C TYR A 236 15.22 -0.60 -5.64
N ASP A 237 16.52 -0.88 -5.81
CA ASP A 237 17.59 0.11 -5.65
C ASP A 237 17.43 1.30 -6.61
N LEU A 238 17.11 1.04 -7.88
CA LEU A 238 16.86 2.09 -8.86
C LEU A 238 15.65 2.93 -8.46
N ALA A 239 14.53 2.29 -8.11
CA ALA A 239 13.32 2.98 -7.68
C ALA A 239 13.59 3.86 -6.44
N LEU A 240 14.30 3.34 -5.42
CA LEU A 240 14.69 4.08 -4.22
C LEU A 240 15.50 5.34 -4.56
N ARG A 241 16.48 5.25 -5.46
CA ARG A 241 17.26 6.42 -5.91
C ARG A 241 16.44 7.39 -6.75
N CYS A 242 15.51 6.89 -7.56
CA CYS A 242 14.60 7.72 -8.34
C CYS A 242 13.67 8.55 -7.44
N ILE A 243 13.05 7.94 -6.43
CA ILE A 243 12.14 8.67 -5.52
C ILE A 243 12.87 9.73 -4.68
N GLU A 244 14.18 9.57 -4.41
CA GLU A 244 15.00 10.62 -3.76
C GLU A 244 15.05 11.92 -4.58
N ARG A 245 14.77 11.87 -5.89
CA ARG A 245 14.82 13.01 -6.81
C ARG A 245 13.46 13.55 -7.21
N LEU A 246 12.38 12.96 -6.71
CA LEU A 246 11.03 13.27 -7.14
C LEU A 246 10.17 13.75 -5.97
N PRO A 247 9.34 14.80 -6.19
CA PRO A 247 8.17 14.97 -5.34
C PRO A 247 7.19 13.81 -5.57
N ALA A 248 6.39 13.47 -4.56
CA ALA A 248 5.38 12.41 -4.64
C ALA A 248 4.43 12.59 -5.84
N THR A 249 4.11 13.82 -6.20
CA THR A 249 3.23 14.19 -7.33
C THR A 249 3.82 13.88 -8.70
N SER A 250 5.08 13.44 -8.81
CA SER A 250 5.71 13.02 -10.06
C SER A 250 5.76 11.50 -10.23
N ILE A 251 5.23 10.76 -9.26
CA ILE A 251 5.16 9.29 -9.21
C ILE A 251 3.70 8.91 -9.45
N HIS A 252 3.43 8.16 -10.52
CA HIS A 252 2.05 7.85 -10.91
C HIS A 252 1.81 6.37 -11.09
N HIS A 253 0.67 5.94 -10.60
CA HIS A 253 0.16 4.60 -10.76
C HIS A 253 -0.85 4.56 -11.93
N ILE A 254 -0.77 3.51 -12.75
CA ILE A 254 -1.82 3.16 -13.71
C ILE A 254 -2.53 1.90 -13.16
N PRO A 255 -3.77 2.02 -12.66
CA PRO A 255 -4.50 0.91 -12.04
C PRO A 255 -5.06 -0.07 -13.09
N ARG A 256 -4.15 -0.67 -13.87
CA ARG A 256 -4.41 -1.65 -14.93
C ARG A 256 -3.32 -2.70 -14.90
N ILE A 257 -3.69 -3.94 -15.19
CA ILE A 257 -2.74 -5.05 -15.30
C ILE A 257 -1.99 -4.91 -16.63
N LEU A 258 -0.80 -4.31 -16.60
CA LEU A 258 0.00 -4.09 -17.81
C LEU A 258 1.20 -5.02 -17.93
N TYR A 259 1.42 -5.86 -16.92
CA TYR A 259 2.53 -6.79 -16.83
C TYR A 259 2.06 -8.15 -16.34
N HIS A 260 2.55 -9.21 -16.97
CA HIS A 260 2.26 -10.60 -16.63
C HIS A 260 3.56 -11.31 -16.26
N TRP A 261 3.72 -11.58 -14.97
CA TRP A 261 4.90 -12.25 -14.43
C TRP A 261 4.77 -13.76 -14.61
N ARG A 262 5.68 -14.36 -15.38
CA ARG A 262 5.68 -15.79 -15.65
C ARG A 262 6.07 -16.60 -14.41
N ILE A 263 5.23 -17.60 -14.10
CA ILE A 263 5.51 -18.61 -13.09
C ILE A 263 5.99 -19.89 -13.77
N HIS A 264 7.22 -20.32 -13.45
CA HIS A 264 7.78 -21.63 -13.85
C HIS A 264 8.77 -22.09 -12.77
N GLY A 265 9.12 -23.38 -12.70
CA GLY A 265 9.91 -23.97 -11.59
C GLY A 265 11.34 -23.45 -11.37
N GLY A 266 11.79 -22.46 -12.14
CA GLY A 266 13.04 -21.71 -11.92
C GLY A 266 12.84 -20.19 -11.79
N SER A 267 11.60 -19.70 -11.87
CA SER A 267 11.24 -18.29 -11.72
C SER A 267 11.26 -17.92 -10.25
N THR A 268 11.72 -16.70 -9.97
CA THR A 268 11.58 -16.06 -8.65
C THR A 268 10.12 -15.94 -8.21
N ALA A 269 9.17 -15.94 -9.16
CA ALA A 269 7.73 -15.97 -8.89
C ALA A 269 7.24 -17.30 -8.29
N SER A 270 7.99 -18.39 -8.46
CA SER A 270 7.60 -19.75 -8.04
C SER A 270 8.46 -20.31 -6.89
N ASP A 271 9.75 -19.95 -6.83
CA ASP A 271 10.71 -20.68 -6.00
C ASP A 271 10.94 -20.01 -4.64
N THR A 272 10.74 -20.78 -3.58
CA THR A 272 10.99 -20.37 -2.19
C THR A 272 12.49 -20.25 -1.88
N ASN A 273 13.37 -20.88 -2.67
CA ASN A 273 14.82 -20.89 -2.47
C ASN A 273 15.57 -19.71 -3.13
N ALA A 274 14.95 -18.99 -4.07
CA ALA A 274 15.51 -17.77 -4.66
C ALA A 274 15.46 -16.56 -3.70
N LYS A 275 14.84 -16.71 -2.52
CA LYS A 275 14.43 -15.61 -1.63
C LYS A 275 15.53 -14.97 -0.75
N PRO A 276 16.53 -15.68 -0.19
CA PRO A 276 17.40 -15.05 0.81
C PRO A 276 18.31 -13.96 0.24
N TYR A 277 18.89 -14.16 -0.94
CA TYR A 277 19.86 -13.21 -1.49
C TYR A 277 19.18 -11.93 -2.01
N ALA A 278 18.01 -12.06 -2.65
CA ALA A 278 17.20 -10.95 -3.15
C ALA A 278 16.66 -10.10 -1.99
N LEU A 279 16.13 -10.74 -0.94
CA LEU A 279 15.72 -10.04 0.29
C LEU A 279 16.90 -9.33 0.96
N ALA A 280 18.06 -9.98 1.06
CA ALA A 280 19.27 -9.34 1.58
C ALA A 280 19.74 -8.18 0.69
N ALA A 281 19.60 -8.27 -0.64
CA ALA A 281 19.90 -7.19 -1.56
C ALA A 281 18.96 -6.00 -1.39
N GLY A 282 17.66 -6.25 -1.23
CA GLY A 282 16.66 -5.21 -0.97
C GLY A 282 16.83 -4.54 0.38
N GLN A 283 17.18 -5.29 1.43
CA GLN A 283 17.56 -4.71 2.73
C GLN A 283 18.78 -3.79 2.58
N ARG A 284 19.83 -4.22 1.87
CA ARG A 284 20.99 -3.37 1.59
C ARG A 284 20.60 -2.13 0.78
N ALA A 285 19.67 -2.25 -0.17
CA ALA A 285 19.20 -1.13 -0.99
C ALA A 285 18.49 -0.07 -0.12
N LEU A 286 17.62 -0.51 0.80
CA LEU A 286 16.97 0.36 1.79
C LEU A 286 17.97 1.00 2.76
N ASP A 287 18.91 0.24 3.32
CA ASP A 287 19.97 0.79 4.18
C ASP A 287 20.79 1.85 3.43
N SER A 288 21.10 1.58 2.16
CA SER A 288 21.80 2.52 1.27
C SER A 288 20.97 3.78 1.01
N HIS A 289 19.66 3.64 0.81
CA HIS A 289 18.70 4.74 0.64
C HIS A 289 18.62 5.63 1.89
N PHE A 290 18.36 5.06 3.06
CA PHE A 290 18.27 5.83 4.31
C PHE A 290 19.59 6.55 4.63
N LYS A 291 20.72 5.90 4.36
CA LYS A 291 22.04 6.55 4.48
C LYS A 291 22.21 7.74 3.54
N ARG A 292 21.76 7.66 2.27
CA ARG A 292 21.82 8.79 1.32
C ARG A 292 20.87 9.91 1.68
N GLY A 293 19.66 9.55 2.13
CA GLY A 293 18.63 10.50 2.57
C GLY A 293 18.92 11.16 3.93
N ASN A 294 20.00 10.76 4.62
CA ASN A 294 20.29 11.17 6.00
C ASN A 294 19.11 10.91 6.96
N ILE A 295 18.41 9.81 6.73
CA ILE A 295 17.29 9.36 7.57
C ILE A 295 17.86 8.34 8.53
N ALA A 296 17.79 8.62 9.83
CA ALA A 296 18.13 7.65 10.85
C ALA A 296 17.02 6.59 10.89
N ALA A 297 17.26 5.44 10.25
CA ALA A 297 16.37 4.30 10.28
C ALA A 297 17.20 3.01 10.20
N HIS A 298 16.65 1.92 10.74
CA HIS A 298 17.22 0.59 10.64
C HIS A 298 16.22 -0.35 9.97
N VAL A 299 16.69 -1.12 9.00
CA VAL A 299 15.86 -2.06 8.26
C VAL A 299 16.12 -3.47 8.79
N GLU A 300 15.06 -4.18 9.15
CA GLU A 300 15.10 -5.60 9.48
C GLU A 300 14.20 -6.40 8.53
N LEU A 301 14.53 -7.67 8.33
CA LEU A 301 13.68 -8.58 7.56
C LEU A 301 12.51 -9.05 8.42
N ASP A 302 11.31 -9.03 7.84
CA ASP A 302 10.10 -9.57 8.44
C ASP A 302 9.41 -10.54 7.45
N GLY A 303 9.81 -11.81 7.51
CA GLY A 303 9.40 -12.82 6.54
C GLY A 303 9.94 -12.50 5.14
N SER A 304 9.03 -12.28 4.19
CA SER A 304 9.32 -11.86 2.80
C SER A 304 9.31 -10.34 2.60
N ALA A 305 9.24 -9.57 3.69
CA ALA A 305 9.12 -8.12 3.66
C ALA A 305 10.18 -7.45 4.54
N TYR A 306 10.11 -6.12 4.65
CA TYR A 306 11.00 -5.28 5.43
C TYR A 306 10.22 -4.55 6.50
N ARG A 307 10.82 -4.41 7.69
CA ARG A 307 10.38 -3.46 8.71
C ARG A 307 11.40 -2.35 8.83
N VAL A 308 10.93 -1.12 8.66
CA VAL A 308 11.75 0.08 8.91
C VAL A 308 11.50 0.58 10.32
N ARG A 309 12.53 0.55 11.16
CA ARG A 309 12.51 1.08 12.52
C ARG A 309 13.11 2.48 12.55
N TYR A 310 12.33 3.42 13.06
CA TYR A 310 12.79 4.79 13.32
C TYR A 310 13.21 4.93 14.78
N PRO A 311 14.34 5.60 15.08
CA PRO A 311 14.74 5.85 16.45
C PRO A 311 13.84 6.91 17.07
N LEU A 312 13.65 6.82 18.38
CA LEU A 312 13.07 7.90 19.16
C LEU A 312 14.10 9.05 19.30
N PRO A 313 13.63 10.30 19.45
CA PRO A 313 14.51 11.40 19.85
C PRO A 313 15.14 11.13 21.22
N SER A 314 16.31 11.74 21.47
CA SER A 314 17.01 11.61 22.77
C SER A 314 16.15 12.09 23.94
N ASP A 315 15.44 13.20 23.72
CA ASP A 315 14.44 13.71 24.65
C ASP A 315 13.10 13.13 24.26
N LEU A 316 12.68 12.11 25.01
CA LEU A 316 11.42 11.41 24.76
C LEU A 316 10.25 12.38 24.93
N PRO A 317 9.39 12.60 23.90
CA PRO A 317 8.24 13.47 24.04
C PRO A 317 7.28 12.91 25.10
N LEU A 318 6.67 13.81 25.88
CA LEU A 318 5.57 13.43 26.75
C LEU A 318 4.37 13.07 25.88
N VAL A 319 3.81 11.88 26.11
CA VAL A 319 2.55 11.44 25.49
C VAL A 319 1.40 11.67 26.46
N SER A 320 0.34 12.34 26.01
CA SER A 320 -0.92 12.42 26.75
C SER A 320 -1.93 11.43 26.15
N LEU A 321 -2.23 10.36 26.87
CA LEU A 321 -3.26 9.39 26.50
C LEU A 321 -4.62 9.90 26.99
N LEU A 322 -5.51 10.23 26.07
CA LEU A 322 -6.85 10.79 26.33
C LEU A 322 -7.86 9.65 26.29
N ILE A 323 -8.52 9.39 27.41
CA ILE A 323 -9.45 8.27 27.59
C ILE A 323 -10.82 8.80 28.02
N PRO A 324 -11.72 9.11 27.09
CA PRO A 324 -13.12 9.36 27.40
C PRO A 324 -13.78 8.11 27.97
N THR A 325 -14.52 8.25 29.06
CA THR A 325 -15.20 7.12 29.70
C THR A 325 -16.56 7.52 30.25
N ARG A 326 -17.46 6.55 30.40
CA ARG A 326 -18.67 6.68 31.20
C ARG A 326 -19.07 5.30 31.70
N ASN A 327 -19.14 5.15 33.02
CA ASN A 327 -19.43 3.90 33.71
C ASN A 327 -18.45 2.77 33.29
N GLN A 328 -18.88 1.52 33.44
CA GLN A 328 -18.16 0.32 32.97
C GLN A 328 -16.76 0.16 33.56
N THR A 329 -16.74 0.14 34.89
CA THR A 329 -15.52 0.05 35.71
C THR A 329 -14.54 -1.01 35.22
N GLU A 330 -15.01 -2.20 34.85
CA GLU A 330 -14.12 -3.31 34.49
C GLU A 330 -13.40 -3.09 33.15
N LEU A 331 -14.04 -2.48 32.15
CA LEU A 331 -13.35 -2.14 30.90
C LEU A 331 -12.29 -1.06 31.13
N LEU A 332 -12.68 0.02 31.82
CA LEU A 332 -11.76 1.10 32.15
C LEU A 332 -10.57 0.59 33.00
N ARG A 333 -10.84 -0.32 33.93
CA ARG A 333 -9.83 -0.96 34.76
C ARG A 333 -8.82 -1.74 33.93
N VAL A 334 -9.29 -2.63 33.04
CA VAL A 334 -8.43 -3.40 32.14
C VAL A 334 -7.59 -2.47 31.26
N CYS A 335 -8.20 -1.41 30.72
CA CYS A 335 -7.49 -0.41 29.91
C CYS A 335 -6.37 0.29 30.70
N VAL A 336 -6.69 0.93 31.83
CA VAL A 336 -5.72 1.68 32.63
C VAL A 336 -4.62 0.76 33.19
N GLU A 337 -4.98 -0.39 33.75
CA GLU A 337 -4.01 -1.33 34.33
C GLU A 337 -3.10 -1.93 33.25
N SER A 338 -3.61 -2.27 32.06
CA SER A 338 -2.78 -2.78 30.96
C SER A 338 -1.81 -1.71 30.45
N ILE A 339 -2.24 -0.46 30.30
CA ILE A 339 -1.36 0.66 29.93
C ILE A 339 -0.25 0.83 30.97
N LEU A 340 -0.58 0.90 32.26
CA LEU A 340 0.40 1.14 33.33
C LEU A 340 1.40 -0.01 33.47
N SER A 341 0.92 -1.25 33.39
CA SER A 341 1.74 -2.44 33.68
C SER A 341 2.55 -2.96 32.48
N ARG A 342 2.06 -2.78 31.25
CA ARG A 342 2.69 -3.36 30.05
C ARG A 342 3.50 -2.36 29.23
N THR A 343 3.31 -1.05 29.38
CA THR A 343 3.98 -0.04 28.54
C THR A 343 5.43 0.21 28.95
N GLN A 344 6.39 -0.05 28.05
CA GLN A 344 7.81 0.25 28.30
C GLN A 344 8.17 1.73 28.12
N TYR A 345 7.48 2.44 27.23
CA TYR A 345 7.75 3.85 26.99
C TYR A 345 7.51 4.65 28.28
N PRO A 346 8.49 5.37 28.83
CA PRO A 346 8.40 5.86 30.20
C PRO A 346 7.63 7.18 30.33
N ASN A 347 7.67 8.04 29.31
CA ASN A 347 7.25 9.43 29.40
C ASN A 347 5.80 9.66 28.91
N PHE A 348 4.82 9.20 29.70
CA PHE A 348 3.41 9.39 29.39
C PHE A 348 2.59 9.79 30.61
N GLU A 349 1.48 10.47 30.36
CA GLU A 349 0.37 10.70 31.30
C GLU A 349 -0.93 10.13 30.70
N ILE A 350 -1.88 9.81 31.57
CA ILE A 350 -3.23 9.37 31.22
C ILE A 350 -4.21 10.46 31.71
N LEU A 351 -4.98 11.02 30.80
CA LEU A 351 -6.09 11.91 31.11
C LEU A 351 -7.39 11.14 30.88
N ILE A 352 -8.07 10.80 31.96
CA ILE A 352 -9.40 10.20 31.91
C ILE A 352 -10.41 11.34 31.87
N ILE A 353 -11.28 11.33 30.84
CA ILE A 353 -12.35 12.32 30.70
C ILE A 353 -13.66 11.62 31.06
N ASP A 354 -14.09 11.78 32.30
CA ASP A 354 -15.32 11.20 32.81
C ASP A 354 -16.54 11.96 32.26
N ASN A 355 -17.33 11.30 31.42
CA ASN A 355 -18.54 11.86 30.83
C ASN A 355 -19.76 11.67 31.75
N GLY A 356 -19.61 12.04 33.02
CA GLY A 356 -20.67 11.96 34.03
C GLY A 356 -21.03 10.52 34.38
N SER A 357 -20.04 9.74 34.84
CA SER A 357 -20.32 8.43 35.42
C SER A 357 -21.25 8.56 36.63
N ASP A 358 -22.21 7.65 36.74
CA ASP A 358 -23.24 7.65 37.79
C ASP A 358 -23.32 6.34 38.56
N ASP A 359 -22.58 5.31 38.15
CA ASP A 359 -22.49 4.07 38.89
C ASP A 359 -21.45 4.15 40.03
N PRO A 360 -21.77 3.61 41.22
CA PRO A 360 -20.88 3.70 42.38
C PRO A 360 -19.49 3.08 42.20
N ASP A 361 -19.39 2.02 41.39
CA ASP A 361 -18.15 1.26 41.22
C ASP A 361 -17.14 2.05 40.40
N THR A 362 -17.58 2.69 39.31
CA THR A 362 -16.74 3.56 38.48
C THR A 362 -16.32 4.80 39.25
N LEU A 363 -17.23 5.44 39.99
CA LEU A 363 -16.89 6.60 40.82
C LEU A 363 -15.88 6.24 41.91
N GLN A 364 -15.99 5.06 42.52
CA GLN A 364 -15.01 4.58 43.48
C GLN A 364 -13.66 4.33 42.81
N TYR A 365 -13.65 3.63 41.67
CA TYR A 365 -12.43 3.34 40.92
C TYR A 365 -11.68 4.61 40.49
N LEU A 366 -12.39 5.60 39.95
CA LEU A 366 -11.83 6.90 39.57
C LEU A 366 -11.16 7.59 40.78
N ARG A 367 -11.78 7.54 41.98
CA ARG A 367 -11.16 8.08 43.21
C ARG A 367 -9.89 7.33 43.59
N ASP A 368 -9.87 6.01 43.42
CA ASP A 368 -8.73 5.17 43.81
C ASP A 368 -7.51 5.46 42.90
N ILE A 369 -7.73 5.51 41.58
CA ILE A 369 -6.65 5.74 40.60
C ILE A 369 -6.21 7.21 40.50
N ALA A 370 -6.98 8.16 41.05
CA ALA A 370 -6.58 9.57 41.10
C ALA A 370 -5.28 9.81 41.90
N SER A 371 -4.87 8.84 42.72
CA SER A 371 -3.60 8.88 43.46
C SER A 371 -2.38 8.50 42.61
N GLU A 372 -2.58 7.87 41.44
CA GLU A 372 -1.50 7.47 40.55
C GLU A 372 -0.85 8.69 39.91
N PRO A 373 0.49 8.90 40.01
CA PRO A 373 1.15 10.12 39.55
C PRO A 373 0.99 10.42 38.06
N LYS A 374 0.75 9.38 37.25
CA LYS A 374 0.55 9.50 35.81
C LYS A 374 -0.91 9.77 35.41
N ILE A 375 -1.86 9.70 36.34
CA ILE A 375 -3.29 9.79 36.04
C ILE A 375 -3.83 11.16 36.46
N ARG A 376 -4.63 11.75 35.58
CA ARG A 376 -5.44 12.92 35.85
C ARG A 376 -6.86 12.66 35.36
N ILE A 377 -7.84 13.19 36.09
CA ILE A 377 -9.25 13.00 35.79
C ILE A 377 -9.87 14.37 35.51
N LEU A 378 -10.67 14.43 34.46
CA LEU A 378 -11.46 15.61 34.06
C LEU A 378 -12.93 15.22 34.03
N ASP A 379 -13.78 16.07 34.57
CA ASP A 379 -15.22 15.85 34.58
C ASP A 379 -15.90 16.62 33.44
N ASP A 380 -16.79 15.96 32.72
CA ASP A 380 -17.63 16.57 31.71
C ASP A 380 -19.03 15.93 31.66
N PRO A 381 -19.97 16.38 32.49
CA PRO A 381 -21.29 15.76 32.62
C PRO A 381 -22.26 16.11 31.49
N ARG A 382 -21.81 16.79 30.43
CA ARG A 382 -22.65 17.14 29.27
C ARG A 382 -23.00 15.90 28.46
N GLU A 383 -23.95 16.03 27.53
CA GLU A 383 -24.31 14.95 26.60
C GLU A 383 -23.09 14.39 25.87
N PHE A 384 -23.07 13.07 25.67
CA PHE A 384 -21.95 12.36 25.07
C PHE A 384 -21.62 12.91 23.68
N ASN A 385 -20.37 13.32 23.51
CA ASN A 385 -19.81 13.76 22.24
C ASN A 385 -18.32 13.40 22.28
N TYR A 386 -17.95 12.34 21.58
CA TYR A 386 -16.60 11.78 21.57
C TYR A 386 -15.57 12.83 21.13
N SER A 387 -15.88 13.57 20.07
CA SER A 387 -15.05 14.65 19.55
C SER A 387 -14.79 15.73 20.61
N ARG A 388 -15.84 16.17 21.30
CA ARG A 388 -15.77 17.19 22.35
C ARG A 388 -14.99 16.73 23.58
N LEU A 389 -15.16 15.47 23.99
CA LEU A 389 -14.43 14.91 25.13
C LEU A 389 -12.93 14.83 24.84
N ASN A 390 -12.56 14.43 23.63
CA ASN A 390 -11.15 14.45 23.19
C ASN A 390 -10.61 15.88 23.07
N ASN A 391 -11.36 16.82 22.45
CA ASN A 391 -10.98 18.22 22.36
C ASN A 391 -10.72 18.83 23.76
N LEU A 392 -11.56 18.52 24.75
CA LEU A 392 -11.34 18.90 26.15
C LEU A 392 -10.06 18.28 26.70
N GLY A 393 -9.84 16.98 26.47
CA GLY A 393 -8.60 16.29 26.84
C GLY A 393 -7.36 16.98 26.29
N VAL A 394 -7.37 17.39 25.02
CA VAL A 394 -6.26 18.11 24.36
C VAL A 394 -5.95 19.46 25.01
N GLN A 395 -6.98 20.20 25.43
CA GLN A 395 -6.79 21.48 26.13
C GLN A 395 -6.03 21.32 27.45
N HIS A 396 -6.19 20.17 28.11
CA HIS A 396 -5.56 19.86 29.40
C HIS A 396 -4.31 18.97 29.31
N ALA A 397 -4.03 18.42 28.13
CA ALA A 397 -2.87 17.60 27.82
C ALA A 397 -1.57 18.40 27.91
N ARG A 398 -0.57 17.84 28.59
CA ARG A 398 0.78 18.40 28.72
C ARG A 398 1.74 17.85 27.67
N GLY A 399 1.39 16.72 27.07
CA GLY A 399 2.17 16.04 26.05
C GLY A 399 2.21 16.78 24.73
N THR A 400 3.34 16.64 24.04
CA THR A 400 3.50 17.10 22.65
C THR A 400 2.99 16.08 21.64
N ILE A 401 2.80 14.82 22.08
CA ILE A 401 2.10 13.77 21.36
C ILE A 401 0.81 13.47 22.10
N LEU A 402 -0.29 13.39 21.36
CA LEU A 402 -1.61 13.01 21.84
C LEU A 402 -1.88 11.58 21.39
N GLY A 403 -2.44 10.76 22.28
CA GLY A 403 -3.05 9.48 21.94
C GLY A 403 -4.53 9.53 22.26
N LEU A 404 -5.40 9.46 21.26
CA LEU A 404 -6.84 9.27 21.43
C LEU A 404 -7.06 7.77 21.61
N VAL A 405 -7.56 7.37 22.78
CA VAL A 405 -7.60 5.97 23.20
C VAL A 405 -8.95 5.67 23.83
N ASN A 406 -9.65 4.66 23.32
CA ASN A 406 -10.91 4.25 23.93
C ASN A 406 -10.69 3.57 25.30
N ASN A 407 -11.71 3.60 26.15
CA ASN A 407 -11.65 3.05 27.51
C ASN A 407 -11.70 1.51 27.58
N ASP A 408 -11.84 0.82 26.45
CA ASP A 408 -12.01 -0.63 26.32
C ASP A 408 -10.93 -1.29 25.45
N ILE A 409 -9.76 -0.65 25.36
CA ILE A 409 -8.56 -1.25 24.77
C ILE A 409 -7.73 -2.02 25.82
N GLU A 410 -7.04 -3.06 25.40
CA GLU A 410 -6.06 -3.79 26.23
C GLU A 410 -4.71 -3.89 25.48
N VAL A 411 -3.64 -3.40 26.09
CA VAL A 411 -2.28 -3.45 25.50
C VAL A 411 -1.79 -4.90 25.37
N ILE A 412 -1.33 -5.32 24.18
CA ILE A 412 -0.76 -6.67 23.98
C ILE A 412 0.76 -6.65 24.10
N ASN A 413 1.45 -5.90 23.24
CA ASN A 413 2.92 -5.85 23.21
C ASN A 413 3.46 -4.61 23.94
N SER A 414 4.56 -4.80 24.66
CA SER A 414 5.06 -3.80 25.61
C SER A 414 5.72 -2.57 24.96
N ASP A 415 6.13 -2.70 23.69
CA ASP A 415 6.73 -1.65 22.86
C ASP A 415 5.71 -0.88 22.00
N TRP A 416 4.40 -1.14 22.13
CA TRP A 416 3.34 -0.50 21.34
C TRP A 416 3.46 1.04 21.30
N LEU A 417 3.69 1.68 22.46
CA LEU A 417 3.76 3.14 22.54
C LEU A 417 5.07 3.66 21.94
N THR A 418 6.17 2.93 22.10
CA THR A 418 7.46 3.25 21.44
C THR A 418 7.30 3.24 19.92
N GLU A 419 6.64 2.21 19.38
CA GLU A 419 6.37 2.07 17.95
C GLU A 419 5.52 3.25 17.44
N LEU A 420 4.38 3.53 18.07
CA LEU A 420 3.48 4.62 17.66
C LEU A 420 4.17 5.98 17.74
N VAL A 421 4.92 6.25 18.80
CA VAL A 421 5.66 7.52 18.95
C VAL A 421 6.77 7.63 17.90
N SER A 422 7.47 6.54 17.57
CA SER A 422 8.54 6.57 16.55
C SER A 422 8.03 7.01 15.17
N HIS A 423 6.79 6.68 14.85
CA HIS A 423 6.11 7.17 13.66
C HIS A 423 5.56 8.59 13.85
N ALA A 424 4.91 8.88 14.99
CA ALA A 424 4.24 10.16 15.22
C ALA A 424 5.20 11.35 15.29
N VAL A 425 6.49 11.14 15.62
CA VAL A 425 7.49 12.22 15.63
C VAL A 425 8.03 12.57 14.23
N ARG A 426 7.74 11.77 13.21
CA ARG A 426 8.21 12.02 11.83
C ARG A 426 7.51 13.25 11.24
N PRO A 427 8.24 14.26 10.74
CA PRO A 427 7.66 15.55 10.32
C PRO A 427 6.52 15.46 9.31
N GLU A 428 6.55 14.47 8.44
CA GLU A 428 5.59 14.26 7.36
C GLU A 428 4.37 13.40 7.75
N VAL A 429 4.37 12.82 8.95
CA VAL A 429 3.27 11.98 9.46
C VAL A 429 2.25 12.86 10.18
N GLY A 430 0.97 12.64 9.90
CA GLY A 430 -0.18 13.33 10.51
C GLY A 430 -0.74 12.53 11.66
N ALA A 431 -1.33 11.37 11.37
CA ALA A 431 -1.84 10.43 12.36
C ALA A 431 -1.14 9.06 12.27
N VAL A 432 -1.11 8.33 13.38
CA VAL A 432 -0.61 6.95 13.48
C VAL A 432 -1.64 6.06 14.16
N GLY A 433 -2.02 4.96 13.51
CA GLY A 433 -2.93 3.95 14.02
C GLY A 433 -2.23 2.65 14.40
N ALA A 434 -2.72 2.00 15.45
CA ALA A 434 -2.30 0.66 15.88
C ALA A 434 -3.09 -0.45 15.17
N ARG A 435 -2.61 -1.70 15.23
CA ARG A 435 -3.43 -2.87 14.94
C ARG A 435 -4.36 -3.17 16.12
N LEU A 436 -5.66 -3.20 15.85
CA LEU A 436 -6.66 -3.57 16.85
C LEU A 436 -7.25 -4.94 16.54
N TRP A 437 -7.33 -5.76 17.58
CA TRP A 437 -7.91 -7.10 17.54
C TRP A 437 -9.26 -7.13 18.24
N TYR A 438 -10.20 -7.88 17.67
CA TYR A 438 -11.34 -8.37 18.42
C TYR A 438 -10.90 -9.42 19.47
N SER A 439 -11.77 -9.67 20.45
CA SER A 439 -11.51 -10.66 21.51
C SER A 439 -11.38 -12.10 20.98
N ASP A 440 -11.86 -12.37 19.77
CA ASP A 440 -11.71 -13.66 19.08
C ASP A 440 -10.43 -13.77 18.23
N GLU A 441 -9.50 -12.82 18.41
CA GLU A 441 -8.24 -12.72 17.67
C GLU A 441 -8.42 -12.56 16.15
N THR A 442 -9.50 -11.93 15.72
CA THR A 442 -9.64 -11.42 14.35
C THR A 442 -9.34 -9.93 14.28
N ILE A 443 -8.85 -9.45 13.13
CA ILE A 443 -8.53 -8.02 12.94
C ILE A 443 -9.82 -7.20 13.02
N GLN A 444 -9.79 -6.14 13.82
CA GLN A 444 -10.81 -5.09 13.82
C GLN A 444 -10.32 -3.86 13.05
N HIS A 445 -9.05 -3.49 13.20
CA HIS A 445 -8.48 -2.33 12.51
C HIS A 445 -7.09 -2.62 11.97
N ALA A 446 -6.96 -2.49 10.65
CA ALA A 446 -5.68 -2.53 9.93
C ALA A 446 -5.52 -1.35 8.96
N GLY A 447 -6.06 -0.17 9.34
CA GLY A 447 -6.22 0.99 8.47
C GLY A 447 -7.67 1.20 8.02
N VAL A 448 -7.97 2.40 7.53
CA VAL A 448 -9.29 2.76 6.98
C VAL A 448 -9.12 3.33 5.57
N VAL A 449 -9.93 2.81 4.65
CA VAL A 449 -10.06 3.32 3.27
C VAL A 449 -11.44 3.91 3.07
N LEU A 450 -11.55 4.88 2.17
CA LEU A 450 -12.78 5.58 1.84
C LEU A 450 -13.65 4.77 0.89
N GLY A 451 -14.92 5.15 0.82
CA GLY A 451 -15.91 4.63 -0.12
C GLY A 451 -16.57 3.34 0.31
N ILE A 452 -15.92 2.52 1.16
CA ILE A 452 -16.52 1.28 1.65
C ILE A 452 -17.82 1.62 2.38
N HIS A 453 -18.90 0.91 2.03
CA HIS A 453 -20.26 1.17 2.51
C HIS A 453 -20.73 2.63 2.34
N GLY A 454 -20.17 3.35 1.35
CA GLY A 454 -20.53 4.71 0.99
C GLY A 454 -19.79 5.83 1.73
N ILE A 455 -18.98 5.52 2.76
CA ILE A 455 -18.16 6.51 3.48
C ILE A 455 -16.73 6.00 3.66
N ALA A 456 -16.53 4.99 4.49
CA ALA A 456 -15.22 4.43 4.82
C ALA A 456 -15.39 3.08 5.54
N GLY A 457 -14.36 2.23 5.47
CA GLY A 457 -14.37 0.90 6.08
C GLY A 457 -12.99 0.45 6.54
N HIS A 458 -12.97 -0.52 7.46
CA HIS A 458 -11.75 -1.06 8.04
C HIS A 458 -11.24 -2.20 7.18
N VAL A 459 -10.09 -2.01 6.53
CA VAL A 459 -9.54 -3.05 5.65
C VAL A 459 -9.07 -4.28 6.44
N HIS A 460 -9.17 -5.46 5.84
CA HIS A 460 -8.82 -6.76 6.45
C HIS A 460 -9.62 -7.10 7.72
N ARG A 461 -10.77 -6.46 7.94
CA ARG A 461 -11.62 -6.76 9.09
C ARG A 461 -12.05 -8.24 9.08
N PHE A 462 -12.08 -8.84 10.26
CA PHE A 462 -12.30 -10.28 10.51
C PHE A 462 -11.21 -11.23 10.04
N LEU A 463 -10.10 -10.72 9.48
CA LEU A 463 -8.98 -11.58 9.13
C LEU A 463 -8.38 -12.20 10.40
N PRO A 464 -8.21 -13.54 10.47
CA PRO A 464 -7.67 -14.19 11.67
C PRO A 464 -6.21 -13.83 11.95
N LYS A 465 -5.82 -13.80 13.22
CA LYS A 465 -4.43 -13.62 13.64
C LYS A 465 -3.50 -14.66 13.03
N GLY A 466 -2.36 -14.20 12.54
CA GLY A 466 -1.39 -15.01 11.79
C GLY A 466 -1.57 -14.98 10.27
N SER A 467 -2.75 -14.59 9.78
CA SER A 467 -2.95 -14.32 8.35
C SER A 467 -2.28 -13.02 7.95
N ARG A 468 -1.59 -13.04 6.80
CA ARG A 468 -0.84 -11.87 6.30
C ARG A 468 -1.67 -10.94 5.42
N GLY A 469 -2.89 -11.33 5.07
CA GLY A 469 -3.79 -10.54 4.22
C GLY A 469 -3.34 -10.51 2.76
N VAL A 470 -4.05 -9.73 1.94
CA VAL A 470 -3.74 -9.62 0.52
C VAL A 470 -2.35 -9.00 0.35
N ARG A 471 -1.47 -9.72 -0.37
CA ARG A 471 -0.09 -9.29 -0.64
C ARG A 471 0.68 -8.89 0.62
N ASP A 472 0.48 -9.64 1.70
CA ASP A 472 1.06 -9.40 3.04
C ASP A 472 0.64 -8.09 3.72
N ARG A 473 -0.26 -7.29 3.14
CA ARG A 473 -0.56 -5.93 3.62
C ARG A 473 -1.11 -5.87 5.05
N ALA A 474 -1.64 -6.95 5.63
CA ALA A 474 -2.03 -6.97 7.04
C ALA A 474 -0.83 -7.10 8.03
N CYS A 475 0.39 -7.20 7.51
CA CYS A 475 1.63 -7.26 8.26
C CYS A 475 2.66 -6.20 7.82
N LEU A 476 2.29 -5.24 6.97
CA LEU A 476 3.21 -4.20 6.47
C LEU A 476 2.82 -2.81 6.98
N ILE A 477 3.83 -2.01 7.35
CA ILE A 477 3.64 -0.59 7.63
C ILE A 477 3.22 0.08 6.31
N GLN A 478 2.15 0.87 6.35
CA GLN A 478 1.69 1.58 5.16
C GLN A 478 0.88 2.82 5.51
N SER A 479 0.74 3.70 4.53
CA SER A 479 -0.16 4.84 4.64
C SER A 479 -1.59 4.46 4.23
N TYR A 480 -2.58 5.01 4.92
CA TYR A 480 -4.00 4.91 4.56
C TYR A 480 -4.64 6.30 4.52
N SER A 481 -5.89 6.38 4.07
CA SER A 481 -6.64 7.64 4.12
C SER A 481 -6.98 8.02 5.56
N ALA A 482 -7.31 7.04 6.39
CA ALA A 482 -7.56 7.26 7.81
C ALA A 482 -7.09 6.11 8.70
N VAL A 483 -7.01 6.40 10.00
CA VAL A 483 -6.85 5.44 11.09
C VAL A 483 -7.92 5.70 12.13
N THR A 484 -8.28 4.69 12.92
CA THR A 484 -9.43 4.79 13.83
C THR A 484 -9.13 5.59 15.08
N GLY A 485 -10.12 6.36 15.56
CA GLY A 485 -10.08 7.08 16.83
C GLY A 485 -9.95 6.17 18.06
N ALA A 486 -10.21 4.86 17.94
CA ALA A 486 -10.05 3.95 19.07
C ALA A 486 -8.60 3.86 19.58
N CYS A 487 -7.61 4.09 18.71
CA CYS A 487 -6.20 4.22 19.06
C CYS A 487 -5.46 5.03 17.98
N LEU A 488 -5.48 6.37 18.11
CA LEU A 488 -4.92 7.33 17.15
C LEU A 488 -3.87 8.22 17.81
N PHE A 489 -2.68 8.30 17.23
CA PHE A 489 -1.59 9.13 17.73
C PHE A 489 -1.25 10.27 16.78
N VAL A 490 -1.08 11.47 17.32
CA VAL A 490 -0.85 12.70 16.54
C VAL A 490 -0.04 13.72 17.34
N ARG A 491 0.76 14.54 16.65
CA ARG A 491 1.41 15.69 17.31
C ARG A 491 0.36 16.70 17.72
N LYS A 492 0.43 17.19 18.97
CA LYS A 492 -0.52 18.20 19.49
C LYS A 492 -0.64 19.42 18.58
N ALA A 493 0.48 19.90 18.07
CA ALA A 493 0.51 21.04 17.15
C ALA A 493 -0.32 20.80 15.87
N LEU A 494 -0.30 19.59 15.31
CA LEU A 494 -1.09 19.26 14.11
C LEU A 494 -2.57 19.14 14.44
N TYR A 495 -2.90 18.55 15.58
CA TYR A 495 -4.29 18.48 16.05
C TYR A 495 -4.90 19.88 16.16
N GLU A 496 -4.15 20.82 16.75
CA GLU A 496 -4.56 22.21 16.88
C GLU A 496 -4.58 22.95 15.52
N GLU A 497 -3.62 22.68 14.64
CA GLU A 497 -3.51 23.28 13.30
C GLU A 497 -4.75 22.99 12.44
N VAL A 498 -5.23 21.74 12.40
CA VAL A 498 -6.40 21.38 11.60
C VAL A 498 -7.73 21.63 12.32
N GLY A 499 -7.71 22.15 13.55
CA GLY A 499 -8.91 22.51 14.32
C GLY A 499 -9.53 21.38 15.14
N GLY A 500 -8.78 20.33 15.47
CA GLY A 500 -9.21 19.22 16.32
C GLY A 500 -10.28 18.33 15.70
N LEU A 501 -10.97 17.52 16.52
CA LEU A 501 -12.10 16.72 16.04
C LEU A 501 -13.33 17.62 15.84
N ASN A 502 -14.10 17.36 14.77
CA ASN A 502 -15.32 18.12 14.48
C ASN A 502 -16.44 17.77 15.48
N GLU A 503 -16.48 18.48 16.60
CA GLU A 503 -17.50 18.27 17.64
C GLU A 503 -18.89 18.80 17.30
N VAL A 504 -19.03 19.59 16.22
CA VAL A 504 -20.30 20.20 15.80
C VAL A 504 -21.11 19.23 14.94
N ASP A 505 -20.48 18.67 13.90
CA ASP A 505 -21.17 17.82 12.93
C ASP A 505 -20.92 16.32 13.16
N LEU A 506 -19.81 15.94 13.81
CA LEU A 506 -19.34 14.56 13.96
C LEU A 506 -19.12 14.20 15.43
N ALA A 507 -20.21 14.05 16.18
CA ALA A 507 -20.15 13.83 17.62
C ALA A 507 -19.71 12.40 18.01
N VAL A 508 -20.00 11.39 17.17
CA VAL A 508 -19.83 9.98 17.53
C VAL A 508 -19.13 9.18 16.44
N ALA A 509 -19.56 9.31 15.18
CA ALA A 509 -19.00 8.54 14.06
C ALA A 509 -18.26 9.45 13.07
N CYS A 510 -17.38 8.85 12.26
CA CYS A 510 -16.61 9.50 11.19
C CYS A 510 -15.69 10.66 11.61
N ASN A 511 -15.62 11.01 12.90
CA ASN A 511 -14.79 12.10 13.40
C ASN A 511 -13.29 11.87 13.17
N ASP A 512 -12.86 10.61 13.30
CA ASP A 512 -11.50 10.14 13.02
C ASP A 512 -11.17 10.17 11.53
N VAL A 513 -12.12 9.74 10.69
CA VAL A 513 -11.99 9.80 9.22
C VAL A 513 -11.87 11.25 8.75
N ASP A 514 -12.80 12.13 9.13
CA ASP A 514 -12.76 13.56 8.79
C ASP A 514 -11.46 14.23 9.25
N PHE A 515 -11.03 13.94 10.48
CA PHE A 515 -9.77 14.46 11.02
C PHE A 515 -8.55 14.00 10.22
N CYS A 516 -8.48 12.71 9.89
CA CYS A 516 -7.43 12.14 9.06
C CYS A 516 -7.41 12.74 7.65
N LEU A 517 -8.58 13.03 7.06
CA LEU A 517 -8.67 13.67 5.75
C LEU A 517 -8.21 15.12 5.78
N ARG A 518 -8.57 15.90 6.82
CA ARG A 518 -8.03 17.26 7.01
C ARG A 518 -6.51 17.29 7.20
N LEU A 519 -5.95 16.32 7.92
CA LEU A 519 -4.49 16.14 8.01
C LEU A 519 -3.85 15.89 6.63
N ARG A 520 -4.50 15.10 5.77
CA ARG A 520 -4.04 14.85 4.40
C ARG A 520 -4.14 16.07 3.51
N GLU A 521 -5.21 16.85 3.60
CA GLU A 521 -5.32 18.14 2.90
C GLU A 521 -4.25 19.14 3.33
N ALA A 522 -3.81 19.08 4.60
CA ALA A 522 -2.67 19.84 5.11
C ALA A 522 -1.29 19.28 4.67
N GLY A 523 -1.25 18.20 3.90
CA GLY A 523 -0.04 17.62 3.32
C GLY A 523 0.63 16.53 4.17
N TYR A 524 -0.03 16.03 5.21
CA TYR A 524 0.50 14.96 6.06
C TYR A 524 0.01 13.56 5.64
N SER A 525 0.76 12.53 6.00
CA SER A 525 0.40 11.12 5.74
C SER A 525 -0.09 10.43 7.02
N ASN A 526 -1.16 9.64 6.91
CA ASN A 526 -1.67 8.83 8.03
C ASN A 526 -1.11 7.42 7.92
N ILE A 527 -0.38 6.98 8.94
CA ILE A 527 0.35 5.71 8.95
C ILE A 527 -0.40 4.70 9.81
N TRP A 528 -0.47 3.46 9.34
CA TRP A 528 -0.84 2.33 10.16
C TRP A 528 0.38 1.41 10.36
N THR A 529 0.61 0.96 11.60
CA THR A 529 1.67 0.01 11.93
C THR A 529 1.09 -1.29 12.49
N PRO A 530 1.49 -2.46 11.96
CA PRO A 530 1.09 -3.76 12.49
C PRO A 530 1.83 -4.12 13.79
N TYR A 531 2.82 -3.32 14.21
CA TYR A 531 3.72 -3.63 15.32
C TYR A 531 3.33 -2.97 16.65
N ALA A 532 2.24 -2.21 16.67
CA ALA A 532 1.57 -1.80 17.90
C ALA A 532 0.22 -2.54 17.95
N GLU A 533 0.08 -3.47 18.89
CA GLU A 533 -1.05 -4.40 18.97
C GLU A 533 -1.82 -4.21 20.27
N LEU A 534 -3.14 -4.05 20.13
CA LEU A 534 -4.06 -3.95 21.26
C LEU A 534 -5.31 -4.76 20.95
N PHE A 535 -5.95 -5.30 21.99
CA PHE A 535 -7.36 -5.68 21.87
C PHE A 535 -8.23 -4.43 21.97
N HIS A 536 -9.38 -4.45 21.31
CA HIS A 536 -10.45 -3.48 21.52
C HIS A 536 -11.73 -4.28 21.73
N HIS A 537 -12.22 -4.29 22.97
CA HIS A 537 -13.36 -5.12 23.41
C HIS A 537 -14.73 -4.53 23.01
N GLU A 538 -14.80 -4.01 21.77
CA GLU A 538 -15.91 -3.28 21.16
C GLU A 538 -17.29 -3.95 21.42
N SER A 539 -18.34 -3.13 21.48
CA SER A 539 -19.73 -3.52 21.80
C SER A 539 -20.01 -3.87 23.26
N ALA A 540 -18.99 -3.96 24.12
CA ALA A 540 -19.22 -4.02 25.56
C ALA A 540 -19.82 -2.72 26.12
N SER A 541 -19.52 -1.57 25.48
CA SER A 541 -19.82 -0.24 26.03
C SER A 541 -20.97 0.55 25.43
N ARG A 542 -21.28 0.37 24.14
CA ARG A 542 -22.26 1.21 23.42
C ARG A 542 -23.60 0.55 23.09
N GLY A 543 -23.65 -0.78 22.99
CA GLY A 543 -24.78 -1.49 22.38
C GLY A 543 -25.00 -1.09 20.90
N LEU A 544 -26.07 -1.61 20.28
CA LEU A 544 -26.43 -1.29 18.88
C LEU A 544 -27.03 0.12 18.75
N ASP A 545 -26.87 0.76 17.58
CA ASP A 545 -27.41 2.09 17.25
C ASP A 545 -28.90 2.00 16.79
N ASP A 546 -29.71 1.17 17.47
CA ASP A 546 -31.08 0.86 17.02
C ASP A 546 -32.14 1.89 17.46
N ALA A 547 -31.78 2.83 18.33
CA ALA A 547 -32.70 3.86 18.81
C ALA A 547 -32.91 4.98 17.76
N PRO A 548 -34.14 5.52 17.57
CA PRO A 548 -34.43 6.51 16.53
C PRO A 548 -33.51 7.74 16.52
N GLU A 549 -33.17 8.26 17.69
CA GLU A 549 -32.29 9.43 17.85
C GLU A 549 -30.84 9.13 17.39
N LYS A 550 -30.35 7.90 17.62
CA LYS A 550 -29.02 7.45 17.20
C LYS A 550 -28.97 7.25 15.68
N ILE A 551 -30.05 6.73 15.09
CA ILE A 551 -30.21 6.60 13.64
C ILE A 551 -30.22 7.98 12.98
N GLU A 552 -31.01 8.93 13.51
CA GLU A 552 -31.08 10.30 12.97
C GLU A 552 -29.74 11.05 13.09
N ARG A 553 -29.03 10.90 14.21
CA ARG A 553 -27.65 11.41 14.36
C ARG A 553 -26.74 10.80 13.30
N SER A 554 -26.69 9.47 13.18
CA SER A 554 -25.84 8.76 12.23
C SER A 554 -26.11 9.22 10.78
N ALA A 555 -27.38 9.38 10.40
CA ALA A 555 -27.76 9.90 9.09
C ALA A 555 -27.23 11.33 8.84
N ARG A 556 -27.21 12.20 9.86
CA ARG A 556 -26.63 13.55 9.75
C ARG A 556 -25.11 13.52 9.60
N GLU A 557 -24.41 12.66 10.34
CA GLU A 557 -22.95 12.46 10.24
C GLU A 557 -22.56 11.95 8.85
N VAL A 558 -23.29 10.95 8.33
CA VAL A 558 -23.12 10.45 6.96
C VAL A 558 -23.36 11.54 5.92
N ALA A 559 -24.44 12.32 6.07
CA ALA A 559 -24.74 13.41 5.15
C ALA A 559 -23.66 14.51 5.16
N TYR A 560 -23.07 14.80 6.33
CA TYR A 560 -21.92 15.70 6.43
C TYR A 560 -20.73 15.14 5.63
N MET A 561 -20.38 13.86 5.81
CA MET A 561 -19.24 13.25 5.12
C MET A 561 -19.43 13.25 3.60
N GLN A 562 -20.62 12.87 3.12
CA GLN A 562 -20.94 12.88 1.69
C GLN A 562 -20.88 14.28 1.08
N ARG A 563 -21.39 15.29 1.80
CA ARG A 563 -21.38 16.69 1.35
C ARG A 563 -19.97 17.27 1.32
N THR A 564 -19.13 16.91 2.28
CA THR A 564 -17.81 17.52 2.49
C THR A 564 -16.74 16.82 1.66
N TRP A 565 -16.75 15.49 1.61
CA TRP A 565 -15.68 14.66 1.03
C TRP A 565 -16.09 13.93 -0.26
N GLY A 566 -17.34 14.06 -0.73
CA GLY A 566 -18.00 13.19 -1.69
C GLY A 566 -17.17 12.61 -2.85
N GLU A 567 -16.41 13.43 -3.57
CA GLU A 567 -15.56 12.94 -4.68
C GLU A 567 -14.38 12.10 -4.18
N GLN A 568 -13.71 12.53 -3.09
CA GLN A 568 -12.59 11.81 -2.49
C GLN A 568 -13.04 10.44 -1.93
N LEU A 569 -14.31 10.30 -1.54
CA LEU A 569 -14.84 9.02 -1.06
C LEU A 569 -14.84 7.93 -2.15
N LEU A 570 -14.78 8.30 -3.43
CA LEU A 570 -14.83 7.34 -4.54
C LEU A 570 -13.45 6.95 -5.08
N ASP A 571 -12.41 7.67 -4.67
CA ASP A 571 -11.05 7.57 -5.22
C ASP A 571 -10.01 7.60 -4.08
N ASP A 572 -9.99 6.54 -3.28
CA ASP A 572 -9.03 6.38 -2.19
C ASP A 572 -7.65 5.94 -2.74
N PRO A 573 -6.58 6.72 -2.55
CA PRO A 573 -5.26 6.39 -3.10
C PRO A 573 -4.61 5.15 -2.47
N ALA A 574 -5.05 4.70 -1.29
CA ALA A 574 -4.59 3.47 -0.64
C ALA A 574 -5.35 2.21 -1.10
N TYR A 575 -6.38 2.37 -1.95
CA TYR A 575 -7.30 1.31 -2.35
C TYR A 575 -7.58 1.29 -3.86
N ASN A 576 -7.14 0.22 -4.54
CA ASN A 576 -7.20 0.14 -5.99
C ASN A 576 -8.66 0.15 -6.52
N PRO A 577 -8.97 0.88 -7.61
CA PRO A 577 -10.31 0.95 -8.19
C PRO A 577 -10.83 -0.39 -8.79
N ASN A 578 -9.97 -1.39 -8.95
CA ASN A 578 -10.34 -2.77 -9.31
C ASN A 578 -10.88 -3.59 -8.13
N LEU A 579 -10.89 -3.02 -6.91
CA LEU A 579 -11.38 -3.66 -5.68
C LEU A 579 -12.73 -3.09 -5.26
N ASN A 580 -13.63 -3.94 -4.76
CA ASN A 580 -15.01 -3.57 -4.42
C ASN A 580 -15.08 -2.65 -3.18
N LEU A 581 -16.16 -1.86 -3.07
CA LEU A 581 -16.46 -1.00 -1.89
C LEU A 581 -17.66 -1.54 -1.08
N ASP A 582 -18.13 -2.75 -1.37
CA ASP A 582 -19.25 -3.37 -0.68
C ASP A 582 -18.80 -4.22 0.52
N ALA A 583 -17.51 -4.56 0.58
CA ALA A 583 -16.90 -5.38 1.62
C ALA A 583 -15.47 -4.93 1.97
N GLU A 584 -15.00 -5.38 3.12
CA GLU A 584 -13.72 -5.03 3.77
C GLU A 584 -12.57 -5.99 3.40
N ASP A 585 -12.78 -6.84 2.40
CA ASP A 585 -12.04 -8.08 2.15
C ASP A 585 -11.12 -8.05 0.91
N PHE A 586 -10.99 -6.91 0.22
CA PHE A 586 -10.23 -6.78 -1.03
C PHE A 586 -10.75 -7.68 -2.17
N SER A 587 -12.01 -8.12 -2.16
CA SER A 587 -12.56 -8.82 -3.31
C SER A 587 -12.72 -7.89 -4.52
N TYR A 588 -12.79 -8.47 -5.72
CA TYR A 588 -12.77 -7.70 -6.97
C TYR A 588 -14.05 -6.89 -7.17
N ALA A 589 -13.90 -5.65 -7.65
CA ALA A 589 -15.03 -4.85 -8.09
C ALA A 589 -15.63 -5.44 -9.38
N TRP A 590 -16.97 -5.47 -9.42
CA TRP A 590 -17.73 -6.01 -10.55
C TRP A 590 -18.91 -5.09 -10.92
N PRO A 591 -18.73 -4.14 -11.87
CA PRO A 591 -17.51 -3.86 -12.63
C PRO A 591 -16.46 -3.05 -11.83
N PRO A 592 -15.20 -3.03 -12.29
CA PRO A 592 -14.17 -2.11 -11.81
C PRO A 592 -14.59 -0.63 -11.89
N ARG A 593 -14.07 0.20 -10.98
CA ARG A 593 -14.28 1.67 -10.99
C ARG A 593 -13.39 2.39 -12.01
N ILE A 594 -12.59 1.67 -12.79
CA ILE A 594 -11.85 2.22 -13.92
C ILE A 594 -12.72 2.22 -15.18
N SER A 595 -12.67 3.31 -15.95
CA SER A 595 -13.38 3.37 -17.22
C SER A 595 -12.71 2.46 -18.27
N PRO A 596 -13.47 1.73 -19.11
CA PRO A 596 -12.92 1.07 -20.30
C PRO A 596 -12.21 2.07 -21.21
N ALA A 597 -11.30 1.62 -22.07
CA ALA A 597 -10.49 2.49 -22.92
C ALA A 597 -11.34 3.44 -23.76
N ARG A 598 -12.40 2.92 -24.41
CA ARG A 598 -13.35 3.73 -25.19
C ARG A 598 -13.98 4.88 -24.39
N THR A 599 -14.33 4.64 -23.14
CA THR A 599 -14.98 5.64 -22.27
C THR A 599 -13.97 6.62 -21.71
N ALA A 600 -12.80 6.13 -21.28
CA ALA A 600 -11.73 6.99 -20.77
C ALA A 600 -11.30 8.00 -21.83
N LEU A 601 -11.04 7.53 -23.06
CA LEU A 601 -10.63 8.38 -24.17
C LEU A 601 -11.74 9.35 -24.61
N ALA A 602 -13.00 8.92 -24.63
CA ALA A 602 -14.13 9.80 -24.95
C ALA A 602 -14.28 10.97 -23.96
N ARG A 603 -14.08 10.74 -22.65
CA ARG A 603 -14.11 11.80 -21.63
C ARG A 603 -13.00 12.83 -21.86
N HIS A 604 -11.79 12.39 -22.22
CA HIS A 604 -10.67 13.28 -22.51
C HIS A 604 -10.91 14.19 -23.72
N HIS A 605 -11.69 13.75 -24.71
CA HIS A 605 -12.07 14.60 -25.84
C HIS A 605 -13.12 15.66 -25.46
N ALA A 606 -13.99 15.38 -24.48
CA ALA A 606 -15.03 16.31 -24.02
C ALA A 606 -14.50 17.44 -23.12
N GLU A 607 -13.38 17.21 -22.42
CA GLU A 607 -12.79 18.18 -21.48
C GLU A 607 -11.79 19.17 -22.11
N ARG A 608 -11.52 19.08 -23.42
CA ARG A 608 -10.69 20.08 -24.11
C ARG A 608 -11.50 21.38 -24.27
N PRO A 609 -11.07 22.52 -23.70
CA PRO A 609 -11.71 23.79 -23.99
C PRO A 609 -11.53 24.09 -25.48
N VAL A 610 -12.65 24.34 -26.17
CA VAL A 610 -12.61 24.93 -27.52
C VAL A 610 -12.03 26.32 -27.37
N ILE A 611 -10.73 26.47 -27.60
CA ILE A 611 -10.09 27.78 -27.72
C ILE A 611 -10.64 28.38 -29.02
N PRO A 612 -11.42 29.49 -28.98
CA PRO A 612 -11.86 30.13 -30.20
C PRO A 612 -10.63 30.72 -30.89
N THR A 613 -10.57 30.50 -32.21
CA THR A 613 -9.53 30.95 -33.15
C THR A 613 -9.19 32.42 -33.07
#